data_AF-A0A4Y2TB75-F1
#
_entry.id   AF-A0A4Y2TB75-F1
#
_cell.length_a   1.000
_cell.length_b   1.000
_cell.length_c   1.000
_cell.angle_alpha   90.00
_cell.angle_beta   90.00
_cell.angle_gamma   90.00
#
_symmetry.space_group_name_H-M   'P 1'
#
loop_
_entity.id
_entity.type
_entity.pdbx_description
1 polymer ?
#
loop_
_entity_poly.entity_id
_entity_poly.type
_entity_poly.pdbx_seq_one_letter_code
_entity_poly.pdbx_strand_id
1 'polypeptide(L)'
;MSTTRSAVDARRLSITEELVRCIDERVRSDRRFAISDLSKNFQNISRSLLQEILTEHLHYKKLCSRWVPKTQTDVQKRNRMGAVLECLLVQVAGGRILRSGDVAISFKI
;
A
#
# COMPACT_ATOMS: atom_id res chain seq x y z
N MET A 1 6.30 37.82 26.92
CA MET A 1 5.23 37.35 26.01
C MET A 1 5.58 35.95 25.56
N SER A 2 5.10 34.93 26.28
CA SER A 2 5.59 33.54 26.15
C SER A 2 4.41 32.55 26.14
N THR A 3 3.39 32.80 25.32
CA THR A 3 2.14 32.01 25.32
C THR A 3 1.97 31.25 24.01
N THR A 4 3.00 30.51 23.58
CA THR A 4 2.94 29.70 22.35
C THR A 4 3.32 28.24 22.54
N ARG A 5 3.94 27.84 23.66
CA ARG A 5 4.28 26.43 23.94
C ARG A 5 3.08 25.60 24.44
N SER A 6 2.33 26.12 25.42
CA SER A 6 1.23 25.40 26.08
C SER A 6 0.02 25.08 25.17
N ALA A 7 -0.26 25.91 24.15
CA ALA A 7 -1.41 25.69 23.26
C ALA A 7 -1.21 24.52 22.28
N VAL A 8 0.04 24.20 21.94
CA VAL A 8 0.39 23.07 21.08
C VAL A 8 0.30 21.76 21.87
N ASP A 9 0.69 21.80 23.14
CA ASP A 9 0.59 20.66 24.06
C ASP A 9 -0.88 20.32 24.37
N ALA A 10 -1.77 21.32 24.49
CA ALA A 10 -3.20 21.09 24.69
C ALA A 10 -3.89 20.34 23.53
N ARG A 11 -3.46 20.58 22.27
CA ARG A 11 -3.96 19.82 21.11
C ARG A 11 -3.41 18.40 21.07
N ARG A 12 -2.13 18.22 21.41
CA ARG A 12 -1.49 16.90 21.53
C ARG A 12 -2.17 16.01 22.58
N LEU A 13 -2.70 16.60 23.66
CA LEU A 13 -3.40 15.88 24.73
C LEU A 13 -4.75 15.25 24.29
N SER A 14 -5.30 15.60 23.13
CA SER A 14 -6.52 14.95 22.59
C SER A 14 -6.22 13.65 21.84
N ILE A 15 -4.96 13.39 21.47
CA ILE A 15 -4.55 12.19 20.73
C ILE A 15 -4.02 11.20 21.76
N THR A 16 -4.86 10.27 22.18
CA THR A 16 -4.43 9.17 23.07
C THR A 16 -3.63 8.13 22.30
N GLU A 17 -2.63 7.52 22.95
CA GLU A 17 -1.83 6.45 22.33
C GLU A 17 -2.70 5.26 21.90
N GLU A 18 -3.75 4.96 22.67
CA GLU A 18 -4.74 3.94 22.35
C GLU A 18 -5.45 4.23 21.03
N LEU A 19 -5.80 5.49 20.79
CA LEU A 19 -6.44 5.91 19.55
C LEU A 19 -5.49 5.75 18.35
N VAL A 20 -4.23 6.18 18.50
CA VAL A 20 -3.22 6.02 17.46
C VAL A 20 -3.04 4.55 17.11
N ARG A 21 -2.98 3.66 18.13
CA ARG A 21 -2.90 2.22 17.93
C ARG A 21 -4.12 1.65 17.21
N CYS A 22 -5.33 2.02 17.61
CA CYS A 22 -6.57 1.57 16.94
C CYS A 22 -6.62 2.00 15.47
N ILE A 23 -6.20 3.24 15.16
CA ILE A 23 -6.11 3.72 13.78
C ILE A 23 -5.07 2.92 13.00
N ASP A 24 -3.90 2.66 13.58
CA ASP A 24 -2.82 1.91 12.94
C ASP A 24 -3.22 0.45 12.63
N GLU A 25 -3.89 -0.23 13.57
CA GLU A 25 -4.46 -1.56 13.35
C GLU A 25 -5.48 -1.56 12.21
N ARG A 26 -6.35 -0.53 12.16
CA ARG A 26 -7.33 -0.41 11.09
C ARG A 26 -6.66 -0.23 9.72
N VAL A 27 -5.66 0.63 9.64
CA VAL A 27 -4.86 0.87 8.42
C VAL A 27 -4.14 -0.40 7.96
N ARG A 28 -3.62 -1.20 8.89
CA ARG A 28 -2.97 -2.48 8.55
C ARG A 28 -3.95 -3.52 8.04
N SER A 29 -5.18 -3.55 8.56
CA SER A 29 -6.23 -4.48 8.14
C SER A 29 -6.67 -4.23 6.70
N ASP A 30 -6.84 -2.97 6.31
CA ASP A 30 -7.17 -2.57 4.95
C ASP A 30 -6.23 -1.46 4.49
N ARG A 31 -5.19 -1.86 3.74
CA ARG A 31 -4.21 -0.91 3.21
C ARG A 31 -4.76 -0.02 2.08
N ARG A 32 -5.96 -0.32 1.57
CA ARG A 32 -6.63 0.42 0.48
C ARG A 32 -7.86 1.16 0.99
N PHE A 33 -7.75 1.80 2.15
CA PHE A 33 -8.83 2.60 2.72
C PHE A 33 -8.88 4.02 2.14
N ALA A 34 -10.08 4.61 2.11
CA ALA A 34 -10.24 6.05 1.96
C ALA A 34 -10.33 6.72 3.34
N ILE A 35 -9.85 7.96 3.45
CA ILE A 35 -9.98 8.76 4.70
C ILE A 35 -11.45 8.92 5.10
N SER A 36 -12.37 8.98 4.14
CA SER A 36 -13.81 9.00 4.38
C SER A 36 -14.31 7.72 5.05
N ASP A 37 -13.78 6.55 4.69
CA ASP A 37 -14.16 5.29 5.31
C ASP A 37 -13.60 5.20 6.74
N LEU A 38 -12.38 5.69 6.95
CA LEU A 38 -11.83 5.82 8.29
C LEU A 38 -12.68 6.75 9.17
N SER A 39 -13.12 7.89 8.63
CA SER A 39 -14.01 8.83 9.33
C SER A 39 -15.37 8.24 9.68
N LYS A 40 -15.93 7.33 8.88
CA LYS A 40 -17.17 6.60 9.23
C LYS A 40 -16.99 5.66 10.42
N ASN A 41 -15.82 5.03 10.53
CA ASN A 41 -15.48 4.15 11.66
C ASN A 41 -15.18 4.96 12.93
N PHE A 42 -14.61 6.14 12.78
CA PHE A 42 -14.22 7.04 13.87
C PHE A 42 -15.05 8.34 13.84
N GLN A 43 -16.36 8.24 14.07
CA GLN A 43 -17.28 9.39 13.98
C GLN A 43 -16.96 10.52 14.97
N ASN A 44 -16.31 10.19 16.08
CA ASN A 44 -15.91 11.15 17.11
C ASN A 44 -14.68 11.99 16.71
N ILE A 45 -14.04 11.68 15.59
CA ILE A 45 -12.76 12.26 15.19
C ILE A 45 -12.93 13.01 13.88
N SER A 46 -12.42 14.24 13.84
CA SER A 46 -12.46 15.06 12.64
C SER A 46 -11.55 14.47 11.55
N ARG A 47 -11.93 14.68 10.28
CA ARG A 47 -11.14 14.23 9.13
C ARG A 47 -9.73 14.82 9.10
N SER A 48 -9.55 16.06 9.53
CA SER A 48 -8.24 16.72 9.59
C SER A 48 -7.34 16.08 10.65
N LEU A 49 -7.89 15.76 11.83
CA LEU A 49 -7.16 15.10 12.90
C LEU A 49 -6.74 13.67 12.49
N LEU A 50 -7.62 12.94 11.79
CA LEU A 50 -7.27 11.65 11.18
C LEU A 50 -6.11 11.78 10.19
N GLN A 51 -6.11 12.81 9.35
CA GLN A 51 -5.00 13.06 8.42
C GLN A 51 -3.70 13.37 9.15
N GLU A 52 -3.74 14.21 10.19
CA GLU A 52 -2.59 14.53 11.03
C GLU A 52 -2.03 13.26 11.71
N ILE A 53 -2.88 12.43 12.31
CA ILE A 53 -2.45 11.16 12.91
C ILE A 53 -1.78 10.24 11.88
N LEU A 54 -2.38 10.09 10.69
CA LEU A 54 -1.82 9.22 9.66
C LEU A 54 -0.46 9.71 9.15
N THR A 55 -0.29 11.02 8.98
CA THR A 55 0.90 11.60 8.33
C THR A 55 1.99 12.01 9.31
N GLU A 56 1.64 12.64 10.43
CA GLU A 56 2.59 13.18 11.40
C GLU A 56 2.93 12.16 12.49
N HIS A 57 1.98 11.35 12.95
CA HIS A 57 2.21 10.37 14.03
C HIS A 57 2.61 8.99 13.50
N LEU A 58 1.93 8.50 12.46
CA LEU A 58 2.17 7.18 11.88
C LEU A 58 3.05 7.20 10.63
N HIS A 59 3.35 8.38 10.09
CA HIS A 59 4.19 8.57 8.90
C HIS A 59 3.72 7.83 7.64
N TYR A 60 2.43 7.51 7.54
CA TYR A 60 1.84 6.96 6.32
C TYR A 60 1.77 8.02 5.23
N LYS A 61 2.01 7.58 4.00
CA LYS A 61 1.91 8.41 2.79
C LYS A 61 0.96 7.76 1.81
N LYS A 62 0.18 8.58 1.10
CA LYS A 62 -0.69 8.10 0.03
C LYS A 62 0.18 7.63 -1.13
N LEU A 63 0.02 6.37 -1.50
CA LEU A 63 0.64 5.79 -2.68
C LEU A 63 -0.42 5.58 -3.76
N CYS A 64 -0.06 5.87 -5.01
CA CYS A 64 -0.87 5.52 -6.15
C CYS A 64 -0.53 4.10 -6.59
N SER A 65 -1.56 3.27 -6.83
CA SER A 65 -1.36 1.94 -7.41
C SER A 65 -0.78 2.05 -8.81
N ARG A 66 0.23 1.24 -9.13
CA ARG A 66 0.68 1.07 -10.51
C ARG A 66 -0.42 0.44 -11.35
N TRP A 67 -0.55 0.89 -12.60
CA TRP A 67 -1.49 0.30 -13.55
C TRP A 67 -1.07 -1.13 -13.90
N VAL A 68 -2.03 -2.05 -13.88
CA VAL A 68 -1.82 -3.45 -14.25
C VAL A 68 -2.73 -3.77 -15.44
N PRO A 69 -2.19 -4.21 -16.60
CA PRO A 69 -2.97 -4.36 -17.83
C PRO A 69 -4.14 -5.34 -17.74
N LYS A 70 -4.00 -6.39 -16.92
CA LYS A 70 -5.03 -7.41 -16.75
C LYS A 70 -5.00 -8.03 -15.36
N THR A 71 -6.17 -8.29 -14.82
CA THR A 71 -6.33 -9.15 -13.65
C THR A 71 -6.02 -10.59 -14.06
N GLN A 72 -5.07 -11.22 -13.37
CA GLN A 72 -4.64 -12.58 -13.71
C GLN A 72 -5.46 -13.61 -12.93
N THR A 73 -5.89 -14.66 -13.62
CA THR A 73 -6.48 -15.84 -12.96
C THR A 73 -5.39 -16.68 -12.30
N ASP A 74 -5.75 -17.53 -11.35
CA ASP A 74 -4.75 -18.34 -10.63
C ASP A 74 -4.05 -19.36 -11.53
N VAL A 75 -4.74 -19.86 -12.55
CA VAL A 75 -4.13 -20.69 -13.60
C VAL A 75 -3.09 -19.87 -14.38
N GLN A 76 -3.42 -18.64 -14.79
CA GLN A 76 -2.47 -17.78 -15.48
C GLN A 76 -1.24 -17.44 -14.62
N LYS A 77 -1.42 -17.18 -13.32
CA LYS A 77 -0.30 -16.94 -12.40
C LYS A 77 0.60 -18.17 -12.30
N ARG A 78 0.02 -19.36 -12.16
CA ARG A 78 0.77 -20.64 -12.11
C ARG A 78 1.55 -20.88 -13.39
N ASN A 79 0.92 -20.72 -14.55
CA ASN A 79 1.58 -20.90 -15.83
C ASN A 79 2.76 -19.91 -16.02
N ARG A 80 2.58 -18.65 -15.61
CA ARG A 80 3.67 -17.66 -15.65
C ARG A 80 4.81 -18.01 -14.71
N MET A 81 4.52 -18.46 -13.50
CA MET A 81 5.54 -18.88 -12.54
C MET A 81 6.32 -20.10 -13.06
N GLY A 82 5.63 -21.10 -13.63
CA GLY A 82 6.28 -22.25 -14.26
C GLY A 82 7.16 -21.85 -15.44
N ALA A 83 6.67 -21.00 -16.34
CA ALA A 83 7.47 -20.52 -17.46
C ALA A 83 8.72 -19.73 -17.02
N VAL A 84 8.61 -18.92 -15.97
CA VAL A 84 9.76 -18.22 -15.40
C VAL A 84 10.76 -19.20 -14.79
N LEU A 85 10.29 -20.20 -14.04
CA LEU A 85 11.15 -21.20 -13.43
C LEU A 85 11.91 -22.01 -14.49
N GLU A 86 11.23 -22.49 -15.53
CA GLU A 86 11.84 -23.18 -16.67
C GLU A 86 12.92 -22.32 -17.34
N CYS A 87 12.60 -21.04 -17.63
CA CYS A 87 13.57 -20.11 -18.20
C CYS A 87 14.80 -19.91 -17.30
N LEU A 88 14.61 -19.82 -15.98
CA LEU A 88 15.72 -19.65 -15.04
C LEU A 88 16.58 -20.91 -14.95
N LEU A 89 15.98 -22.10 -14.93
CA LEU A 89 16.71 -23.38 -14.90
C LEU A 89 17.51 -23.59 -16.19
N VAL A 90 16.93 -23.25 -17.34
CA VAL A 90 17.61 -23.31 -18.65
C VAL A 90 18.75 -22.29 -18.74
N GLN A 91 18.61 -21.12 -18.12
CA GLN A 91 19.71 -20.15 -18.03
C GLN A 91 20.88 -20.65 -17.19
N VAL A 92 20.61 -21.37 -16.10
CA VAL A 92 21.64 -22.01 -15.25
C VAL A 92 22.34 -23.16 -15.99
N ALA A 93 21.64 -23.88 -16.87
CA ALA A 93 22.18 -25.03 -17.60
C ALA A 93 22.98 -24.69 -18.87
N GLY A 94 23.15 -23.41 -19.21
CA GLY A 94 24.06 -22.99 -20.30
C GLY A 94 23.45 -22.95 -21.70
N GLY A 95 22.70 -21.89 -22.01
CA GLY A 95 22.76 -21.18 -23.30
C GLY A 95 21.93 -21.67 -24.51
N ARG A 96 20.96 -20.80 -24.89
CA ARG A 96 20.35 -20.53 -26.23
C ARG A 96 19.10 -21.30 -26.72
N ILE A 97 17.94 -20.75 -26.30
CA ILE A 97 16.68 -20.31 -26.96
C ILE A 97 15.74 -21.19 -27.84
N LEU A 98 14.43 -21.00 -27.52
CA LEU A 98 13.17 -20.93 -28.32
C LEU A 98 12.41 -22.23 -28.69
N ARG A 99 11.27 -22.50 -28.03
CA ARG A 99 9.88 -22.21 -28.49
C ARG A 99 8.83 -23.12 -27.83
N SER A 100 7.71 -22.51 -27.45
CA SER A 100 6.40 -22.99 -27.88
C SER A 100 5.45 -21.80 -28.00
N GLY A 101 5.37 -21.23 -29.20
CA GLY A 101 4.40 -20.18 -29.53
C GLY A 101 4.80 -18.75 -29.14
N ASP A 102 4.94 -17.91 -30.16
CA ASP A 102 5.27 -16.49 -30.11
C ASP A 102 4.37 -15.69 -29.15
N VAL A 103 4.96 -15.11 -28.11
CA VAL A 103 4.28 -14.08 -27.30
C VAL A 103 5.10 -12.80 -27.40
N ALA A 104 4.92 -12.13 -28.53
CA ALA A 104 5.20 -10.71 -28.66
C ALA A 104 4.24 -9.93 -27.73
N ILE A 105 4.53 -9.87 -26.43
CA ILE A 105 4.02 -8.78 -25.61
C ILE A 105 4.95 -7.60 -25.89
N SER A 106 4.66 -6.90 -26.99
CA SER A 106 5.20 -5.58 -27.23
C SER A 106 4.67 -4.67 -26.13
N PHE A 107 5.50 -4.42 -25.11
CA PHE A 107 5.32 -3.28 -24.22
C PHE A 107 6.23 -2.17 -24.78
N LYS A 108 5.70 -1.41 -25.73
CA LYS A 108 6.33 -0.19 -26.23
C LYS A 108 5.85 0.95 -25.35
N ILE A 109 6.80 1.63 -24.69
CA ILE A 109 6.56 2.94 -24.06
C ILE A 109 6.41 3.96 -25.20
#